data_AF-A0A0C9RLJ8-F1
#
_entry.id   AF-A0A0C9RLJ8-F1
#
_cell.length_a   1.000
_cell.length_b   1.000
_cell.length_c   1.000
_cell.angle_alpha   90.00
_cell.angle_beta   90.00
_cell.angle_gamma   90.00
#
_symmetry.space_group_name_H-M   'P 1'
#
loop_
_entity.id
_entity.type
_entity.pdbx_description
1 polymer ?
#
loop_
_entity_poly.entity_id
_entity_poly.type
_entity_poly.pdbx_seq_one_letter_code
_entity_poly.pdbx_strand_id
1 'polypeptide(L)'
;MAGRNDWDYTRNGPSTWVERFPMAAGSRQSPVNIETDRAESDHEALSNKPLRWKYPASASKKLVNPGYCWRIDCDGDGTLLTGGPLMDDIYKLEQYHCHWGCSDSRGSEHTVDGQAFAGELHLVHWNTTKYRSFGEAAKAPDGLAVLGVFLKVGKTHEEMDKIARMLPYVSHRDEMIEIDDPIDPSKLLPVRGGRAGRCINPCMRWADRIIRPDNKCDFQDDNGYWTYLGSLTTPPCNESVTWVLFKKYIEVSHHQLNIFRNLRKFPRGGECPCHENHGVVINNFRPPLPLGNRVLRECGSL
;
A
#
# COMPACT_ATOMS: atom_id res chain seq x y z
N MET A 1 3.35 -0.78 -22.76
CA MET A 1 2.64 -1.50 -21.68
C MET A 1 3.11 -2.94 -21.74
N ALA A 2 3.38 -3.58 -20.59
CA ALA A 2 3.66 -5.02 -20.51
C ALA A 2 2.44 -5.80 -21.05
N GLY A 3 2.66 -6.82 -21.87
CA GLY A 3 1.61 -7.70 -22.37
C GLY A 3 1.09 -8.65 -21.28
N ARG A 4 -0.16 -9.12 -21.45
CA ARG A 4 -0.93 -9.94 -20.47
C ARG A 4 -0.30 -11.28 -20.06
N ASN A 5 0.81 -11.69 -20.70
CA ASN A 5 1.52 -12.96 -20.44
C ASN A 5 3.02 -12.74 -20.15
N ASP A 6 3.47 -11.51 -19.93
CA ASP A 6 4.91 -11.22 -19.80
C ASP A 6 5.44 -11.41 -18.37
N TRP A 7 4.56 -11.45 -17.36
CA TRP A 7 4.94 -11.60 -15.96
C TRP A 7 3.78 -12.11 -15.10
N ASP A 8 4.11 -12.75 -13.99
CA ASP A 8 3.20 -13.15 -12.92
C ASP A 8 3.97 -13.26 -11.58
N TYR A 9 3.39 -13.95 -10.60
CA TYR A 9 4.04 -14.30 -9.32
C TYR A 9 4.30 -15.81 -9.17
N THR A 10 4.22 -16.56 -10.28
CA THR A 10 4.41 -18.01 -10.35
C THR A 10 5.61 -18.34 -11.23
N ARG A 11 5.38 -18.71 -12.51
CA ARG A 11 6.44 -19.18 -13.41
C ARG A 11 7.26 -18.01 -13.96
N ASN A 12 6.61 -16.89 -14.27
CA ASN A 12 7.24 -15.66 -14.73
C ASN A 12 7.35 -14.67 -13.55
N GLY A 13 7.83 -15.19 -12.41
CA GLY A 13 7.85 -14.51 -11.13
C GLY A 13 8.91 -13.39 -11.01
N PRO A 14 8.94 -12.69 -9.87
CA PRO A 14 9.85 -11.57 -9.62
C PRO A 14 11.33 -11.77 -9.99
N SER A 15 11.84 -13.00 -9.84
CA SER A 15 13.24 -13.33 -10.16
C SER A 15 13.57 -13.27 -11.66
N THR A 16 12.58 -13.37 -12.54
CA THR A 16 12.77 -13.36 -14.00
C THR A 16 12.37 -12.04 -14.66
N TRP A 17 11.72 -11.13 -13.91
CA TRP A 17 11.18 -9.90 -14.49
C TRP A 17 12.23 -9.05 -15.21
N VAL A 18 13.49 -9.06 -14.76
CA VAL A 18 14.60 -8.33 -15.41
C VAL A 18 14.79 -8.69 -16.89
N GLU A 19 14.46 -9.93 -17.28
CA GLU A 19 14.65 -10.42 -18.65
C GLU A 19 13.77 -9.66 -19.66
N ARG A 20 12.58 -9.23 -19.23
CA ARG A 20 11.62 -8.49 -20.07
C ARG A 20 11.47 -7.02 -19.67
N PHE A 21 11.78 -6.71 -18.42
CA PHE A 21 11.66 -5.38 -17.82
C PHE A 21 13.01 -4.99 -17.21
N PRO A 22 13.98 -4.50 -18.01
CA PRO A 22 15.33 -4.20 -17.53
C PRO A 22 15.38 -3.24 -16.33
N MET A 23 14.38 -2.35 -16.22
CA MET A 23 14.18 -1.47 -15.07
C MET A 23 14.08 -2.22 -13.73
N ALA A 24 13.68 -3.50 -13.73
CA ALA A 24 13.63 -4.34 -12.53
C ALA A 24 15.02 -4.59 -11.89
N ALA A 25 16.11 -4.33 -12.61
CA ALA A 25 17.49 -4.33 -12.08
C ALA A 25 17.97 -2.94 -11.62
N GLY A 26 17.06 -1.98 -11.48
CA GLY A 26 17.38 -0.64 -10.97
C GLY A 26 18.03 -0.65 -9.58
N SER A 27 18.75 0.42 -9.26
CA SER A 27 19.45 0.60 -7.98
C SER A 27 18.53 1.04 -6.82
N ARG A 28 17.33 1.52 -7.13
CA ARG A 28 16.32 2.04 -6.19
C ARG A 28 15.02 1.25 -6.28
N GLN A 29 15.13 -0.08 -6.43
CA GLN A 29 13.96 -0.94 -6.51
C GLN A 29 13.23 -1.08 -5.16
N SER A 30 11.93 -1.36 -5.24
CA SER A 30 11.03 -1.62 -4.12
C SER A 30 10.35 -3.00 -4.31
N PRO A 31 9.86 -3.64 -3.23
CA PRO A 31 9.88 -3.16 -1.83
C PRO A 31 11.26 -3.32 -1.18
N VAL A 32 11.41 -2.83 0.06
CA VAL A 32 12.61 -3.00 0.89
C VAL A 32 12.26 -3.51 2.28
N ASN A 33 13.25 -4.04 3.01
CA ASN A 33 13.15 -4.21 4.45
C ASN A 33 13.41 -2.86 5.13
N ILE A 34 12.50 -2.43 5.99
CA ILE A 34 12.62 -1.25 6.82
C ILE A 34 13.42 -1.66 8.05
N GLU A 35 14.72 -1.39 8.02
CA GLU A 35 15.63 -1.53 9.15
C GLU A 35 15.47 -0.32 10.07
N THR A 36 14.74 -0.46 11.18
CA THR A 36 14.36 0.68 12.03
C THR A 36 15.57 1.38 12.64
N ASP A 37 16.62 0.64 12.97
CA ASP A 37 17.90 1.17 13.46
C ASP A 37 18.68 2.01 12.42
N ARG A 38 18.36 1.86 11.13
CA ARG A 38 18.95 2.66 10.04
C ARG A 38 18.09 3.86 9.65
N ALA A 39 16.90 4.01 10.22
CA ALA A 39 16.03 5.12 9.91
C ALA A 39 16.58 6.41 10.50
N GLU A 40 16.85 7.39 9.63
CA GLU A 40 17.25 8.72 10.04
C GLU A 40 16.01 9.53 10.41
N SER A 41 15.94 9.98 11.67
CA SER A 41 14.87 10.88 12.09
C SER A 41 14.99 12.19 11.35
N ASP A 42 13.96 12.54 10.59
CA ASP A 42 13.84 13.80 9.85
C ASP A 42 12.58 14.54 10.31
N HIS A 43 12.28 14.45 11.61
CA HIS A 43 11.08 15.01 12.22
C HIS A 43 10.95 16.50 11.92
N GLU A 44 12.03 17.28 12.00
CA GLU A 44 11.97 18.72 11.74
C GLU A 44 11.57 19.04 10.30
N ALA A 45 12.20 18.40 9.29
CA ALA A 45 11.85 18.70 7.89
C ALA A 45 10.48 18.14 7.51
N LEU A 46 10.15 16.93 7.97
CA LEU A 46 8.91 16.24 7.65
C LEU A 46 7.69 16.82 8.40
N SER A 47 7.89 17.42 9.59
CA SER A 47 6.82 18.11 10.33
C SER A 47 6.65 19.59 9.96
N ASN A 48 7.65 20.24 9.35
CA ASN A 48 7.50 21.63 8.88
C ASN A 48 6.40 21.76 7.81
N LYS A 49 6.22 20.72 6.98
CA LYS A 49 5.07 20.57 6.09
C LYS A 49 4.43 19.21 6.34
N PRO A 50 3.48 19.08 7.28
CA PRO A 50 2.90 17.79 7.61
C PRO A 50 2.25 17.12 6.41
N LEU A 51 2.30 15.78 6.37
CA LEU A 51 1.63 15.01 5.33
C LEU A 51 0.10 15.22 5.40
N ARG A 52 -0.49 15.66 4.30
CA ARG A 52 -1.91 15.99 4.20
C ARG A 52 -2.54 15.27 3.03
N TRP A 53 -3.71 14.71 3.30
CA TRP A 53 -4.54 14.08 2.28
C TRP A 53 -6.00 14.52 2.43
N LYS A 54 -6.71 14.49 1.31
CA LYS A 54 -8.16 14.67 1.23
C LYS A 54 -8.68 13.74 0.16
N TYR A 55 -9.59 12.85 0.53
CA TYR A 55 -10.24 11.92 -0.40
C TYR A 55 -11.75 11.97 -0.19
N PRO A 56 -12.54 12.39 -1.18
CA PRO A 56 -13.98 12.20 -1.11
C PRO A 56 -14.30 10.71 -1.34
N ALA A 57 -15.34 10.19 -0.68
CA ALA A 57 -15.80 8.81 -0.90
C ALA A 57 -16.22 8.55 -2.36
N SER A 58 -16.60 9.61 -3.08
CA SER A 58 -16.93 9.56 -4.52
C SER A 58 -15.72 9.38 -5.44
N ALA A 59 -14.48 9.38 -4.93
CA ALA A 59 -13.27 9.20 -5.73
C ALA A 59 -13.13 7.76 -6.24
N SER A 60 -13.62 6.77 -5.49
CA SER A 60 -13.61 5.36 -5.88
C SER A 60 -14.66 5.12 -6.97
N LYS A 61 -14.26 4.64 -8.17
CA LYS A 61 -15.19 4.48 -9.31
C LYS A 61 -15.45 3.04 -9.71
N LYS A 62 -14.39 2.26 -9.89
CA LYS A 62 -14.49 0.91 -10.45
C LYS A 62 -13.68 -0.06 -9.64
N LEU A 63 -14.28 -1.19 -9.29
CA LEU A 63 -13.56 -2.34 -8.76
C LEU A 63 -13.22 -3.27 -9.93
N VAL A 64 -11.93 -3.59 -10.06
CA VAL A 64 -11.38 -4.33 -11.19
C VAL A 64 -10.55 -5.51 -10.66
N ASN A 65 -10.68 -6.66 -11.31
CA ASN A 65 -9.74 -7.76 -11.17
C ASN A 65 -8.82 -7.82 -12.40
N PRO A 66 -7.63 -7.20 -12.35
CA PRO A 66 -6.67 -7.25 -13.44
C PRO A 66 -5.94 -8.61 -13.56
N GLY A 67 -6.25 -9.59 -12.69
CA GLY A 67 -5.69 -10.94 -12.72
C GLY A 67 -4.54 -11.20 -11.76
N TYR A 68 -4.09 -10.18 -11.03
CA TYR A 68 -2.95 -10.29 -10.10
C TYR A 68 -3.17 -9.57 -8.76
N CYS A 69 -4.29 -8.85 -8.61
CA CYS A 69 -4.78 -8.26 -7.36
C CYS A 69 -6.27 -7.96 -7.53
N TRP A 70 -6.88 -7.31 -6.53
CA TRP A 70 -8.00 -6.42 -6.78
C TRP A 70 -7.48 -4.98 -6.83
N ARG A 71 -8.12 -4.14 -7.64
CA ARG A 71 -7.76 -2.73 -7.79
C ARG A 71 -9.03 -1.87 -7.85
N ILE A 72 -9.01 -0.75 -7.16
CA ILE A 72 -10.02 0.30 -7.30
C ILE A 72 -9.43 1.41 -8.15
N ASP A 73 -10.07 1.70 -9.28
CA ASP A 73 -9.72 2.83 -10.15
C ASP A 73 -10.44 4.10 -9.66
N CYS A 74 -9.69 5.21 -9.60
CA CYS A 74 -10.18 6.53 -9.22
C CYS A 74 -10.13 7.50 -10.41
N ASP A 75 -10.95 8.55 -10.40
CA ASP A 75 -10.85 9.66 -11.36
C ASP A 75 -9.91 10.79 -10.87
N GLY A 76 -9.51 10.72 -9.60
CA GLY A 76 -8.69 11.74 -8.93
C GLY A 76 -9.44 13.02 -8.58
N ASP A 77 -10.74 13.13 -8.90
CA ASP A 77 -11.49 14.37 -8.71
C ASP A 77 -11.73 14.66 -7.23
N GLY A 78 -11.39 15.88 -6.83
CA GLY A 78 -11.45 16.32 -5.43
C GLY A 78 -10.41 15.66 -4.50
N THR A 79 -9.55 14.80 -5.02
CA THR A 79 -8.47 14.16 -4.25
C THR A 79 -7.24 15.07 -4.14
N LEU A 80 -6.51 14.95 -3.03
CA LEU A 80 -5.28 15.69 -2.79
C LEU A 80 -4.36 14.86 -1.89
N LEU A 81 -3.08 14.80 -2.23
CA LEU A 81 -1.98 14.41 -1.35
C LEU A 81 -0.83 15.43 -1.50
N THR A 82 -0.31 15.92 -0.37
CA THR A 82 0.79 16.91 -0.33
C THR A 82 1.51 16.89 1.03
N GLY A 83 2.62 17.62 1.17
CA GLY A 83 3.41 17.68 2.39
C GLY A 83 4.25 16.42 2.63
N GLY A 84 4.80 16.30 3.82
CA GLY A 84 5.83 15.34 4.20
C GLY A 84 7.00 15.38 3.20
N PRO A 85 7.41 14.23 2.63
CA PRO A 85 8.49 14.20 1.65
C PRO A 85 8.10 14.80 0.28
N LEU A 86 6.83 15.12 0.05
CA LEU A 86 6.31 15.66 -1.21
C LEU A 86 6.37 17.19 -1.26
N MET A 87 6.69 17.84 -0.13
CA MET A 87 6.81 19.29 -0.02
C MET A 87 5.54 20.01 -0.51
N ASP A 88 5.67 20.94 -1.48
CA ASP A 88 4.57 21.74 -2.02
C ASP A 88 3.88 21.09 -3.22
N ASP A 89 4.40 19.97 -3.71
CA ASP A 89 3.81 19.30 -4.87
C ASP A 89 2.45 18.69 -4.50
N ILE A 90 1.55 18.69 -5.47
CA ILE A 90 0.20 18.16 -5.34
C ILE A 90 0.09 16.91 -6.17
N TYR A 91 -0.29 15.83 -5.50
CA TYR A 91 -0.54 14.54 -6.10
C TYR A 91 -2.03 14.20 -6.04
N LYS A 92 -2.56 13.61 -7.11
CA LYS A 92 -3.92 13.08 -7.15
C LYS A 92 -3.93 11.56 -7.07
N LEU A 93 -4.93 11.00 -6.41
CA LEU A 93 -5.12 9.56 -6.28
C LEU A 93 -5.55 8.98 -7.63
N GLU A 94 -4.79 8.02 -8.14
CA GLU A 94 -5.07 7.31 -9.39
C GLU A 94 -5.85 6.02 -9.14
N GLN A 95 -5.38 5.24 -8.17
CA GLN A 95 -5.92 3.92 -7.86
C GLN A 95 -5.38 3.44 -6.50
N TYR A 96 -6.02 2.41 -5.96
CA TYR A 96 -5.44 1.64 -4.86
C TYR A 96 -5.67 0.14 -5.03
N HIS A 97 -4.73 -0.65 -4.51
CA HIS A 97 -4.74 -2.11 -4.61
C HIS A 97 -4.01 -2.74 -3.41
N CYS A 98 -4.13 -4.05 -3.27
CA CYS A 98 -3.53 -4.78 -2.16
C CYS A 98 -2.67 -5.95 -2.63
N HIS A 99 -1.63 -6.22 -1.85
CA HIS A 99 -0.78 -7.40 -1.88
C HIS A 99 -1.06 -8.27 -0.66
N TRP A 100 -1.10 -9.60 -0.84
CA TRP A 100 -1.38 -10.57 0.21
C TRP A 100 -0.69 -11.91 -0.07
N GLY A 101 -0.52 -12.70 0.99
CA GLY A 101 0.03 -14.04 0.88
C GLY A 101 -1.01 -15.13 1.13
N CYS A 102 -0.54 -16.37 1.04
CA CYS A 102 -1.33 -17.56 1.30
C CYS A 102 -1.69 -17.78 2.78
N SER A 103 -1.11 -17.00 3.70
CA SER A 103 -1.29 -17.13 5.15
C SER A 103 -1.39 -15.78 5.84
N ASP A 104 -1.89 -15.76 7.06
CA ASP A 104 -2.10 -14.52 7.85
C ASP A 104 -0.80 -13.91 8.39
N SER A 105 0.31 -14.64 8.34
CA SER A 105 1.62 -14.21 8.84
C SER A 105 2.58 -13.71 7.74
N ARG A 106 2.14 -13.66 6.48
CA ARG A 106 2.98 -13.24 5.35
C ARG A 106 2.12 -12.78 4.18
N GLY A 107 2.46 -11.63 3.60
CA GLY A 107 1.75 -11.08 2.45
C GLY A 107 2.07 -9.63 2.12
N SER A 108 2.61 -8.86 3.07
CA SER A 108 3.16 -7.55 2.75
C SER A 108 4.37 -7.64 1.83
N GLU A 109 4.58 -6.59 1.05
CA GLU A 109 5.74 -6.47 0.17
C GLU A 109 6.94 -5.95 0.97
N HIS A 110 6.73 -4.85 1.70
CA HIS A 110 7.69 -4.36 2.69
C HIS A 110 7.68 -5.26 3.92
N THR A 111 8.82 -5.24 4.60
CA THR A 111 9.02 -5.87 5.91
C THR A 111 9.58 -4.84 6.87
N VAL A 112 9.39 -5.03 8.18
CA VAL A 112 9.95 -4.17 9.23
C VAL A 112 10.81 -5.06 10.11
N ASP A 113 12.12 -4.79 10.15
CA ASP A 113 13.13 -5.61 10.84
C ASP A 113 12.99 -7.11 10.52
N GLY A 114 12.78 -7.40 9.23
CA GLY A 114 12.60 -8.75 8.69
C GLY A 114 11.21 -9.36 8.90
N GLN A 115 10.29 -8.67 9.58
CA GLN A 115 8.95 -9.17 9.85
C GLN A 115 7.96 -8.71 8.78
N ALA A 116 7.18 -9.66 8.26
CA ALA A 116 6.10 -9.41 7.30
C ALA A 116 4.75 -9.26 8.01
N PHE A 117 3.82 -8.59 7.33
CA PHE A 117 2.41 -8.49 7.71
C PHE A 117 1.55 -9.38 6.81
N ALA A 118 0.25 -9.51 7.13
CA ALA A 118 -0.69 -10.36 6.40
C ALA A 118 -0.92 -9.88 4.96
N GLY A 119 -0.76 -8.58 4.73
CA GLY A 119 -0.87 -7.93 3.44
C GLY A 119 -0.41 -6.47 3.53
N GLU A 120 -0.44 -5.78 2.40
CA GLU A 120 -0.09 -4.38 2.27
C GLU A 120 -1.00 -3.70 1.25
N LEU A 121 -1.56 -2.56 1.64
CA LEU A 121 -2.40 -1.72 0.79
C LEU A 121 -1.54 -0.58 0.24
N HIS A 122 -1.66 -0.32 -1.06
CA HIS A 122 -1.00 0.81 -1.74
C HIS A 122 -2.04 1.76 -2.30
N LEU A 123 -1.99 3.03 -1.89
CA LEU A 123 -2.71 4.12 -2.55
C LEU A 123 -1.73 4.87 -3.44
N VAL A 124 -1.93 4.76 -4.76
CA VAL A 124 -1.01 5.29 -5.76
C VAL A 124 -1.49 6.64 -6.25
N HIS A 125 -0.59 7.61 -6.19
CA HIS A 125 -0.83 8.98 -6.61
C HIS A 125 0.19 9.41 -7.65
N TRP A 126 -0.15 10.42 -8.45
CA TRP A 126 0.76 11.01 -9.41
C TRP A 126 0.83 12.54 -9.30
N ASN A 127 2.01 13.09 -9.60
CA ASN A 127 2.34 14.50 -9.40
C ASN A 127 1.70 15.38 -10.50
N THR A 128 0.64 16.07 -10.12
CA THR A 128 -0.12 16.96 -11.01
C THR A 128 0.44 18.39 -11.05
N THR A 129 1.35 18.74 -10.13
CA THR A 129 2.08 20.01 -10.19
C THR A 129 3.05 20.01 -11.37
N LYS A 130 3.71 18.86 -11.63
CA LYS A 130 4.83 18.77 -12.58
C LYS A 130 4.49 18.09 -13.91
N TYR A 131 3.54 17.15 -13.94
CA TYR A 131 3.26 16.35 -15.14
C TYR A 131 1.83 16.51 -15.62
N ARG A 132 1.60 16.20 -16.90
CA ARG A 132 0.28 16.35 -17.54
C ARG A 132 -0.57 15.08 -17.50
N SER A 133 0.05 13.94 -17.20
CA SER A 133 -0.65 12.65 -17.12
C SER A 133 0.07 11.67 -16.20
N PHE A 134 -0.68 10.68 -15.68
CA PHE A 134 -0.12 9.55 -14.95
C PHE A 134 1.00 8.84 -15.73
N GLY A 135 0.81 8.62 -17.04
CA GLY A 135 1.78 7.89 -17.86
C GLY A 135 3.10 8.63 -18.09
N GLU A 136 3.10 9.96 -18.03
CA GLU A 136 4.30 10.79 -18.02
C GLU A 136 4.97 10.74 -16.64
N ALA A 137 4.19 10.98 -15.58
CA ALA A 137 4.65 10.96 -14.21
C ALA A 137 5.28 9.60 -13.82
N ALA A 138 4.67 8.49 -14.22
CA ALA A 138 5.18 7.14 -13.93
C ALA A 138 6.55 6.82 -14.55
N LYS A 139 7.11 7.71 -15.39
CA LYS A 139 8.45 7.57 -15.96
C LYS A 139 9.46 8.55 -15.33
N ALA A 140 9.01 9.45 -14.47
CA ALA A 140 9.83 10.47 -13.85
C ALA A 140 10.15 10.13 -12.39
N PRO A 141 11.35 10.45 -11.88
CA PRO A 141 11.83 10.01 -10.56
C PRO A 141 10.98 10.48 -9.38
N ASP A 142 10.29 11.61 -9.52
CA ASP A 142 9.41 12.25 -8.54
C ASP A 142 7.96 12.33 -9.05
N GLY A 143 7.59 11.44 -9.99
CA GLY A 143 6.28 11.48 -10.61
C GLY A 143 5.19 10.77 -9.82
N LEU A 144 5.52 9.77 -9.02
CA LEU A 144 4.55 9.02 -8.22
C LEU A 144 4.81 9.15 -6.72
N ALA A 145 3.73 9.13 -5.94
CA ALA A 145 3.77 8.97 -4.50
C ALA A 145 2.86 7.81 -4.09
N VAL A 146 3.36 6.90 -3.26
CA VAL A 146 2.59 5.75 -2.79
C VAL A 146 2.48 5.78 -1.28
N LEU A 147 1.25 5.81 -0.78
CA LEU A 147 0.97 5.57 0.63
C LEU A 147 0.83 4.05 0.84
N GLY A 148 1.74 3.48 1.63
CA GLY A 148 1.72 2.08 2.03
C GLY A 148 1.12 1.90 3.42
N VAL A 149 0.18 0.96 3.56
CA VAL A 149 -0.47 0.61 4.84
C VAL A 149 -0.38 -0.89 5.05
N PHE A 150 0.25 -1.31 6.15
CA PHE A 150 0.29 -2.72 6.53
C PHE A 150 -1.08 -3.23 6.98
N LEU A 151 -1.40 -4.48 6.64
CA LEU A 151 -2.59 -5.19 7.09
C LEU A 151 -2.23 -6.23 8.14
N LYS A 152 -2.79 -6.11 9.34
CA LYS A 152 -2.67 -7.11 10.40
C LYS A 152 -3.99 -7.84 10.59
N VAL A 153 -3.93 -9.15 10.81
CA VAL A 153 -5.15 -9.90 11.11
C VAL A 153 -5.69 -9.49 12.48
N GLY A 154 -6.97 -9.12 12.53
CA GLY A 154 -7.65 -8.64 13.72
C GLY A 154 -9.16 -8.54 13.48
N LYS A 155 -9.76 -7.44 13.92
CA LYS A 155 -11.19 -7.15 13.69
C LYS A 155 -11.49 -6.90 12.21
N THR A 156 -12.76 -7.05 11.84
CA THR A 156 -13.26 -6.64 10.53
C THR A 156 -13.05 -5.14 10.32
N HIS A 157 -12.52 -4.77 9.16
CA HIS A 157 -12.41 -3.37 8.75
C HIS A 157 -13.61 -2.96 7.90
N GLU A 158 -14.37 -1.94 8.33
CA GLU A 158 -15.62 -1.54 7.69
C GLU A 158 -15.48 -1.20 6.19
N GLU A 159 -14.54 -0.32 5.81
CA GLU A 159 -14.37 0.02 4.38
C GLU A 159 -13.78 -1.11 3.54
N MET A 160 -12.99 -2.01 4.15
CA MET A 160 -12.47 -3.18 3.45
C MET A 160 -13.57 -4.24 3.27
N ASP A 161 -14.58 -4.26 4.15
CA ASP A 161 -15.72 -5.16 4.07
C ASP A 161 -16.59 -4.84 2.86
N LYS A 162 -16.78 -3.54 2.56
CA LYS A 162 -17.44 -3.10 1.31
C LYS A 162 -16.76 -3.67 0.07
N ILE A 163 -15.43 -3.55 0.00
CA ILE A 163 -14.63 -4.13 -1.09
C ILE A 163 -14.82 -5.65 -1.13
N ALA A 164 -14.65 -6.32 0.01
CA ALA A 164 -14.74 -7.78 0.10
C ALA A 164 -16.12 -8.32 -0.34
N ARG A 165 -17.22 -7.64 0.00
CA ARG A 165 -18.58 -8.00 -0.45
C ARG A 165 -18.78 -7.89 -1.96
N MET A 166 -18.02 -7.00 -2.61
CA MET A 166 -18.10 -6.79 -4.05
C MET A 166 -17.20 -7.75 -4.86
N LEU A 167 -16.12 -8.29 -4.26
CA LEU A 167 -15.17 -9.17 -4.95
C LEU A 167 -15.78 -10.43 -5.62
N PRO A 168 -16.85 -11.08 -5.09
CA PRO A 168 -17.49 -12.18 -5.81
C PRO A 168 -17.99 -11.83 -7.22
N TYR A 169 -18.39 -10.57 -7.45
CA TYR A 169 -18.88 -10.07 -8.74
C TYR A 169 -17.76 -9.75 -9.75
N VAL A 170 -16.50 -9.69 -9.29
CA VAL A 170 -15.31 -9.52 -10.12
C VAL A 170 -14.30 -10.64 -9.87
N SER A 171 -14.82 -11.85 -9.66
CA SER A 171 -14.02 -13.00 -9.22
C SER A 171 -12.98 -13.45 -10.24
N HIS A 172 -13.12 -13.11 -11.52
CA HIS A 172 -12.20 -13.52 -12.59
C HIS A 172 -11.45 -12.35 -13.20
N ARG A 173 -10.30 -12.66 -13.81
CA ARG A 173 -9.49 -11.66 -14.51
C ARG A 173 -10.31 -10.97 -15.60
N ASP A 174 -10.02 -9.68 -15.80
CA ASP A 174 -10.62 -8.79 -16.79
C ASP A 174 -12.08 -8.40 -16.45
N GLU A 175 -12.61 -8.84 -15.30
CA GLU A 175 -13.90 -8.40 -14.79
C GLU A 175 -13.79 -7.06 -14.05
N MET A 176 -14.85 -6.25 -14.17
CA MET A 176 -14.99 -5.00 -13.45
C MET A 176 -16.46 -4.68 -13.15
N ILE A 177 -16.68 -3.92 -12.09
CA ILE A 177 -17.98 -3.33 -11.75
C ILE A 177 -17.79 -1.84 -11.41
N GLU A 178 -18.85 -1.06 -11.58
CA GLU A 178 -18.93 0.29 -11.01
C GLU A 178 -19.27 0.21 -9.52
N ILE A 179 -18.79 1.19 -8.75
CA ILE A 179 -18.95 1.22 -7.30
C ILE A 179 -20.22 2.01 -6.96
N ASP A 180 -21.26 1.28 -6.56
CA ASP A 180 -22.54 1.86 -6.14
C ASP A 180 -22.56 2.24 -4.64
N ASP A 181 -21.88 1.47 -3.78
CA ASP A 181 -21.66 1.80 -2.37
C ASP A 181 -20.31 2.52 -2.19
N PRO A 182 -20.28 3.84 -1.91
CA PRO A 182 -19.05 4.62 -1.88
C PRO A 182 -18.02 4.05 -0.89
N ILE A 183 -16.80 3.83 -1.37
CA ILE A 183 -15.64 3.47 -0.56
C ILE A 183 -14.82 4.72 -0.30
N ASP A 184 -14.62 5.06 0.96
CA ASP A 184 -13.83 6.22 1.40
C ASP A 184 -12.36 5.83 1.58
N PRO A 185 -11.44 6.27 0.67
CA PRO A 185 -10.03 5.88 0.77
C PRO A 185 -9.36 6.43 2.03
N SER A 186 -9.86 7.52 2.61
CA SER A 186 -9.25 8.14 3.80
C SER A 186 -9.40 7.28 5.05
N LYS A 187 -10.45 6.45 5.09
CA LYS A 187 -10.71 5.48 6.16
C LYS A 187 -9.94 4.18 6.02
N LEU A 188 -9.28 3.95 4.88
CA LEU A 188 -8.33 2.84 4.69
C LEU A 188 -6.92 3.20 5.16
N LEU A 189 -6.71 4.43 5.63
CA LEU A 189 -5.48 4.86 6.27
C LEU A 189 -5.60 4.73 7.81
N PRO A 190 -4.49 4.50 8.53
CA PRO A 190 -4.52 4.44 9.99
C PRO A 190 -5.13 5.71 10.59
N VAL A 191 -5.94 5.54 11.64
CA VAL A 191 -6.66 6.66 12.27
C VAL A 191 -5.67 7.62 12.93
N ARG A 192 -5.68 8.90 12.51
CA ARG A 192 -4.93 9.97 13.19
C ARG A 192 -5.32 9.95 14.66
N GLY A 193 -4.35 9.89 15.57
CA GLY A 193 -4.54 9.73 17.01
C GLY A 193 -5.36 10.83 17.67
N GLY A 194 -6.67 10.85 17.45
CA GLY A 194 -7.65 11.47 18.33
C GLY A 194 -7.98 10.45 19.41
N ARG A 195 -7.81 10.83 20.68
CA ARG A 195 -8.03 10.00 21.88
C ARG A 195 -9.14 8.96 21.66
N ALA A 196 -8.75 7.70 21.51
CA ALA A 196 -9.69 6.60 21.68
C ALA A 196 -10.33 6.77 23.06
N GLY A 197 -11.65 6.90 23.09
CA GLY A 197 -12.39 6.96 24.34
C GLY A 197 -11.95 5.81 25.24
N ARG A 198 -11.48 6.15 26.43
CA ARG A 198 -11.07 5.22 27.48
C ARG A 198 -12.15 4.16 27.70
N CYS A 199 -11.99 2.98 27.13
CA CYS A 199 -12.58 1.76 27.67
C CYS A 199 -11.55 1.20 28.66
N ILE A 200 -11.64 1.62 29.92
CA ILE A 200 -10.79 1.08 30.99
C ILE A 200 -11.37 -0.29 31.34
N ASN A 201 -10.74 -1.35 30.84
CA ASN A 201 -10.96 -2.69 31.36
C ASN A 201 -10.05 -2.87 32.60
N PRO A 202 -10.53 -3.28 33.79
CA PRO A 202 -9.76 -3.10 35.03
C PRO A 202 -8.66 -4.13 35.29
N CYS A 203 -8.33 -5.01 34.34
CA CYS A 203 -7.39 -6.11 34.57
C CYS A 203 -6.34 -6.19 33.48
N MET A 204 -5.35 -5.29 33.52
CA MET A 204 -3.98 -5.54 33.08
C MET A 204 -3.12 -4.33 33.51
N ARG A 205 -2.69 -4.34 34.77
CA ARG A 205 -1.49 -3.58 35.16
C ARG A 205 -0.27 -4.44 34.83
N TRP A 206 0.91 -3.81 34.75
CA TRP A 206 2.28 -4.36 34.75
C TRP A 206 3.16 -4.02 33.52
N ALA A 207 2.72 -3.18 32.58
CA ALA A 207 3.59 -2.66 31.50
C ALA A 207 3.88 -1.14 31.53
N ASP A 208 3.41 -0.39 32.54
CA ASP A 208 3.55 1.07 32.60
C ASP A 208 4.66 1.56 33.55
N ARG A 209 5.92 1.16 33.28
CA ARG A 209 7.09 1.84 33.84
C ARG A 209 8.24 1.79 32.83
N ILE A 210 8.37 2.86 32.05
CA ILE A 210 9.58 3.61 31.68
C ILE A 210 9.15 4.58 30.56
N ILE A 211 8.50 5.71 30.92
CA ILE A 211 8.49 6.90 30.06
C ILE A 211 8.59 8.10 31.01
N ARG A 212 9.65 8.88 30.86
CA ARG A 212 9.86 10.12 31.61
C ARG A 212 8.83 11.16 31.14
N PRO A 213 8.18 11.90 32.04
CA PRO A 213 7.41 13.07 31.65
C PRO A 213 8.43 14.17 31.31
N ASP A 214 8.24 14.83 30.18
CA ASP A 214 8.51 16.26 29.94
C ASP A 214 8.80 16.50 28.46
N ASN A 215 7.74 16.71 27.69
CA ASN A 215 7.63 17.81 26.72
C ASN A 215 6.23 17.78 26.10
N LYS A 216 5.42 18.79 26.46
CA LYS A 216 4.16 19.09 25.81
C LYS A 216 4.44 19.58 24.39
N CYS A 217 4.31 18.70 23.41
CA CYS A 217 4.09 19.08 22.02
C CYS A 217 2.61 18.88 21.72
N ASP A 218 1.87 20.00 21.70
CA ASP A 218 0.44 20.06 21.49
C ASP A 218 0.15 20.17 19.97
N PHE A 219 0.51 19.14 19.20
CA PHE A 219 0.05 18.93 17.82
C PHE A 219 -0.08 17.42 17.56
N GLN A 220 -1.32 16.94 17.48
CA GLN A 220 -1.67 15.52 17.25
C GLN A 220 -1.23 15.06 15.85
N ASP A 221 -0.20 14.20 15.76
CA ASP A 221 0.17 13.53 14.49
C ASP A 221 0.76 12.13 14.72
N ASP A 222 0.07 11.27 15.45
CA ASP A 222 0.69 10.03 15.99
C ASP A 222 0.59 8.81 15.06
N ASN A 223 0.55 8.96 13.73
CA ASN A 223 0.60 7.77 12.87
C ASN A 223 2.01 7.34 12.49
N GLY A 224 2.94 8.30 12.45
CA GLY A 224 4.31 8.12 11.99
C GLY A 224 4.43 7.51 10.59
N TYR A 225 5.54 7.76 9.92
CA TYR A 225 5.81 7.06 8.66
C TYR A 225 7.31 6.99 8.38
N TRP A 226 7.67 6.00 7.59
CA TRP A 226 8.95 5.94 6.90
C TRP A 226 8.79 6.46 5.48
N THR A 227 9.84 7.07 4.94
CA THR A 227 9.86 7.52 3.55
C THR A 227 11.23 7.30 2.91
N TYR A 228 11.20 6.88 1.64
CA TYR A 228 12.38 6.68 0.82
C TYR A 228 12.01 6.75 -0.67
N LEU A 229 13.02 6.94 -1.53
CA LEU A 229 12.83 6.90 -2.98
C LEU A 229 12.95 5.45 -3.50
N GLY A 230 11.97 5.01 -4.27
CA GLY A 230 11.83 3.63 -4.70
C GLY A 230 11.27 3.48 -6.11
N SER A 231 10.72 2.29 -6.35
CA SER A 231 10.09 1.91 -7.62
C SER A 231 8.66 1.45 -7.44
N LEU A 232 7.96 1.27 -8.56
CA LEU A 232 6.83 0.35 -8.61
C LEU A 232 7.29 -1.07 -8.28
N THR A 233 6.44 -1.82 -7.58
CA THR A 233 6.71 -3.22 -7.18
C THR A 233 6.20 -4.24 -8.18
N THR A 234 5.58 -3.78 -9.26
CA THR A 234 5.17 -4.58 -10.42
C THR A 234 5.80 -4.04 -11.70
N PRO A 235 5.99 -4.88 -12.73
CA PRO A 235 6.48 -4.44 -14.02
C PRO A 235 5.71 -3.24 -14.59
N PRO A 236 6.40 -2.22 -15.14
CA PRO A 236 7.81 -2.25 -15.55
C PRO A 236 8.82 -1.91 -14.44
N CYS A 237 8.41 -1.81 -13.17
CA CYS A 237 9.32 -1.53 -12.05
C CYS A 237 10.05 -0.18 -12.15
N ASN A 238 9.40 0.85 -12.70
CA ASN A 238 9.99 2.18 -12.84
C ASN A 238 10.36 2.79 -11.49
N GLU A 239 11.57 3.35 -11.38
CA GLU A 239 12.07 4.07 -10.20
C GLU A 239 11.52 5.50 -10.12
N SER A 240 10.20 5.60 -10.01
CA SER A 240 9.43 6.84 -10.09
C SER A 240 8.65 7.15 -8.81
N VAL A 241 8.91 6.42 -7.71
CA VAL A 241 8.03 6.41 -6.54
C VAL A 241 8.72 7.04 -5.33
N THR A 242 8.07 8.04 -4.74
CA THR A 242 8.31 8.44 -3.35
C THR A 242 7.41 7.61 -2.45
N TRP A 243 7.99 6.73 -1.64
CA TRP A 243 7.25 5.90 -0.70
C TRP A 243 6.96 6.64 0.59
N VAL A 244 5.75 6.47 1.11
CA VAL A 244 5.34 6.87 2.47
C VAL A 244 4.67 5.67 3.11
N LEU A 245 5.37 4.98 3.99
CA LEU A 245 4.90 3.78 4.69
C LEU A 245 4.46 4.14 6.09
N PHE A 246 3.18 4.03 6.39
CA PHE A 246 2.68 4.31 7.74
C PHE A 246 3.25 3.30 8.74
N LYS A 247 3.70 3.80 9.89
CA LYS A 247 4.20 2.94 10.99
C LYS A 247 3.08 2.09 11.59
N LYS A 248 1.86 2.64 11.62
CA LYS A 248 0.66 1.93 12.04
C LYS A 248 0.06 1.10 10.91
N TYR A 249 -0.40 -0.09 11.27
CA TYR A 249 -1.21 -0.96 10.42
C TYR A 249 -2.70 -0.67 10.60
N ILE A 250 -3.52 -1.17 9.67
CA ILE A 250 -4.95 -1.38 9.89
C ILE A 250 -5.23 -2.86 10.16
N GLU A 251 -6.26 -3.14 10.94
CA GLU A 251 -6.71 -4.50 11.18
C GLU A 251 -7.70 -4.92 10.09
N VAL A 252 -7.58 -6.15 9.59
CA VAL A 252 -8.55 -6.79 8.70
C VAL A 252 -8.85 -8.20 9.23
N SER A 253 -10.06 -8.71 9.03
CA SER A 253 -10.38 -10.05 9.52
C SER A 253 -9.80 -11.14 8.62
N HIS A 254 -9.57 -12.32 9.19
CA HIS A 254 -9.19 -13.52 8.44
C HIS A 254 -10.18 -13.82 7.29
N HIS A 255 -11.47 -13.59 7.53
CA HIS A 255 -12.52 -13.77 6.53
C HIS A 255 -12.33 -12.83 5.33
N GLN A 256 -12.04 -11.55 5.57
CA GLN A 256 -11.77 -10.58 4.51
C GLN A 256 -10.58 -10.99 3.64
N LEU A 257 -9.46 -11.42 4.26
CA LEU A 257 -8.29 -11.90 3.53
C LEU A 257 -8.57 -13.19 2.74
N ASN A 258 -9.40 -14.10 3.28
CA ASN A 258 -9.79 -15.30 2.54
C ASN A 258 -10.62 -14.98 1.30
N ILE A 259 -11.41 -13.93 1.31
CA ILE A 259 -12.10 -13.48 0.09
C ILE A 259 -11.08 -13.05 -0.97
N PHE A 260 -10.01 -12.33 -0.58
CA PHE A 260 -8.96 -11.91 -1.52
C PHE A 260 -8.26 -13.11 -2.15
N ARG A 261 -7.93 -14.11 -1.32
CA ARG A 261 -7.27 -15.36 -1.73
C ARG A 261 -8.13 -16.24 -2.67
N ASN A 262 -9.41 -15.91 -2.88
CA ASN A 262 -10.30 -16.63 -3.79
C ASN A 262 -10.45 -15.99 -5.17
N LEU A 263 -9.85 -14.82 -5.40
CA LEU A 263 -9.84 -14.19 -6.72
C LEU A 263 -9.11 -15.08 -7.73
N ARG A 264 -9.63 -15.13 -8.96
CA ARG A 264 -9.05 -15.92 -10.05
C ARG A 264 -8.19 -15.06 -10.96
N LYS A 265 -7.06 -15.62 -11.36
CA LYS A 265 -6.08 -14.97 -12.25
C LYS A 265 -6.34 -15.18 -13.75
N PHE A 266 -7.43 -15.86 -14.09
CA PHE A 266 -7.83 -16.19 -15.46
C PHE A 266 -9.25 -15.68 -15.76
N PRO A 267 -9.61 -15.45 -17.03
CA PRO A 267 -10.92 -14.92 -17.40
C PRO A 267 -12.05 -15.91 -17.13
N ARG A 268 -13.29 -15.40 -16.95
CA ARG A 268 -14.47 -16.26 -16.82
C ARG A 268 -14.66 -17.10 -18.08
N GLY A 269 -14.88 -18.40 -17.90
CA GLY A 269 -14.98 -19.37 -19.01
C GLY A 269 -13.63 -19.76 -19.64
N GLY A 270 -12.51 -19.19 -19.16
CA GLY A 270 -11.17 -19.62 -19.53
C GLY A 270 -10.77 -20.93 -18.83
N GLU A 271 -9.75 -21.59 -19.38
CA GLU A 271 -9.18 -22.79 -18.77
C GLU A 271 -8.49 -22.45 -17.44
N CYS A 272 -8.80 -23.20 -16.39
CA CYS A 272 -8.21 -23.00 -15.08
C CYS A 272 -6.74 -23.46 -15.08
N PRO A 273 -5.76 -22.60 -14.77
CA PRO A 273 -4.36 -23.01 -14.63
C PRO A 273 -4.18 -23.70 -13.27
N CYS A 274 -4.75 -24.89 -13.10
CA CYS A 274 -4.82 -25.62 -11.83
C CYS A 274 -3.44 -25.85 -11.18
N HIS A 275 -2.40 -26.00 -12.00
CA HIS A 275 -1.03 -26.22 -11.57
C HIS A 275 -0.36 -24.98 -10.95
N GLU A 276 -0.99 -23.81 -11.05
CA GLU A 276 -0.43 -22.54 -10.60
C GLU A 276 -1.32 -21.96 -9.50
N ASN A 277 -1.17 -22.48 -8.28
CA ASN A 277 -2.00 -22.13 -7.13
C ASN A 277 -3.49 -22.30 -7.40
N HIS A 278 -3.91 -23.35 -8.12
CA HIS A 278 -5.31 -23.58 -8.48
C HIS A 278 -5.98 -22.39 -9.20
N GLY A 279 -5.18 -21.58 -9.92
CA GLY A 279 -5.66 -20.39 -10.62
C GLY A 279 -6.15 -19.26 -9.72
N VAL A 280 -5.84 -19.28 -8.41
CA VAL A 280 -6.15 -18.16 -7.52
C VAL A 280 -5.01 -17.14 -7.45
N VAL A 281 -5.38 -15.89 -7.13
CA VAL A 281 -4.45 -14.82 -6.82
C VAL A 281 -4.03 -14.96 -5.36
N ILE A 282 -2.84 -15.53 -5.13
CA ILE A 282 -2.18 -15.62 -3.83
C ILE A 282 -0.68 -15.40 -3.99
N ASN A 283 -0.03 -14.94 -2.91
CA ASN A 283 1.39 -14.58 -2.91
C ASN A 283 1.71 -13.57 -4.01
N ASN A 284 0.83 -12.58 -4.18
CA ASN A 284 0.97 -11.55 -5.20
C ASN A 284 1.88 -10.41 -4.72
N PHE A 285 2.99 -10.72 -4.06
CA PHE A 285 3.95 -9.76 -3.53
C PHE A 285 5.36 -10.05 -4.08
N ARG A 286 6.12 -8.98 -4.32
CA ARG A 286 7.54 -9.01 -4.65
C ARG A 286 8.37 -9.14 -3.36
N PRO A 287 9.45 -9.94 -3.34
CA PRO A 287 10.32 -9.99 -2.17
C PRO A 287 11.06 -8.65 -1.93
N PRO A 288 11.45 -8.33 -0.68
CA PRO A 288 12.32 -7.21 -0.37
C PRO A 288 13.61 -7.21 -1.19
N LEU A 289 13.97 -6.03 -1.72
CA LEU A 289 15.20 -5.76 -2.43
C LEU A 289 16.13 -4.89 -1.57
N PRO A 290 17.43 -4.84 -1.90
CA PRO A 290 18.38 -4.06 -1.11
C PRO A 290 18.00 -2.59 -1.05
N LEU A 291 17.96 -2.01 0.16
CA LEU A 291 17.88 -0.55 0.33
C LEU A 291 19.10 0.14 -0.32
N GLY A 292 20.26 -0.51 -0.29
CA GLY A 292 21.51 0.02 -0.83
C GLY A 292 21.96 1.26 -0.06
N ASN A 293 22.42 2.28 -0.80
CA ASN A 293 22.89 3.55 -0.25
C ASN A 293 21.77 4.59 -0.08
N ARG A 294 20.50 4.21 -0.26
CA ARG A 294 19.37 5.12 -0.07
C ARG A 294 19.18 5.42 1.41
N VAL A 295 18.83 6.67 1.70
CA VAL A 295 18.46 7.10 3.05
C VAL A 295 17.01 6.74 3.31
N LEU A 296 16.78 6.02 4.40
CA LEU A 296 15.46 5.78 4.97
C LEU A 296 15.22 6.89 6.00
N ARG A 297 14.21 7.73 5.76
CA ARG A 297 13.85 8.79 6.70
C ARG A 297 12.58 8.44 7.46
N GLU A 298 12.41 8.98 8.66
CA GLU A 298 11.19 8.80 9.42
C GLU A 298 10.67 10.07 10.11
N CYS A 299 9.36 10.08 10.34
CA CYS A 299 8.64 11.07 11.13
C CYS A 299 7.71 10.35 12.13
N GLY A 300 7.54 10.93 13.31
CA GLY A 300 6.72 10.40 14.41
C GLY A 300 7.34 9.19 15.12
N SER A 301 6.95 8.96 16.38
CA SER A 301 7.34 7.76 17.14
C SER A 301 6.45 6.55 16.82
N LEU A 302 6.97 5.34 17.05
CA LEU A 302 6.17 4.11 17.12
C LEU A 302 5.26 4.12 18.36
#